data_AF-A0A937YIZ0-F1
#
_entry.id   AF-A0A937YIZ0-F1
#
_cell.length_a   1.000
_cell.length_b   1.000
_cell.length_c   1.000
_cell.angle_alpha   90.00
_cell.angle_beta   90.00
_cell.angle_gamma   90.00
#
_symmetry.space_group_name_H-M   'P 1'
#
loop_
_entity.id
_entity.type
_entity.pdbx_description
1 polymer ?
#
loop_
_entity_poly.entity_id
_entity_poly.type
_entity_poly.pdbx_seq_one_letter_code
_entity_poly.pdbx_strand_id
1 'polypeptide(L)'
;MSTLTRYTIGHDDRALIEQFRRKPVGPHSPALQRLLNRMRGADVEGKHVLLSLVPHKRWVVAELQGRGKSPKSIGIEVDSLAAGEWEIFKLRWHRLTGDRLTD
;
A
#
# COMPACT_ATOMS: atom_id res chain seq x y z
N MET A 1 -22.64 23.30 1.63
CA MET A 1 -21.51 22.43 2.04
C MET A 1 -20.96 21.78 0.79
N SER A 2 -19.77 22.18 0.32
CA SER A 2 -19.18 21.58 -0.88
C SER A 2 -18.79 20.14 -0.58
N THR A 3 -19.42 19.19 -1.27
CA THR A 3 -19.05 17.78 -1.23
C THR A 3 -17.63 17.67 -1.80
N LEU A 4 -16.62 17.50 -0.94
CA LEU A 4 -15.28 17.17 -1.40
C LEU A 4 -15.37 15.80 -2.10
N THR A 5 -15.43 15.81 -3.42
CA THR A 5 -15.37 14.58 -4.23
C THR A 5 -14.09 13.85 -3.88
N ARG A 6 -14.21 12.68 -3.26
CA ARG A 6 -13.05 11.82 -3.00
C ARG A 6 -12.41 11.46 -4.34
N TYR A 7 -11.09 11.56 -4.41
CA TYR A 7 -10.32 11.08 -5.55
C TYR A 7 -10.72 9.64 -5.87
N THR A 8 -11.08 9.40 -7.13
CA THR A 8 -11.49 8.09 -7.66
C THR A 8 -10.37 7.56 -8.53
N ILE A 9 -9.98 6.30 -8.29
CA ILE A 9 -8.93 5.65 -9.07
C ILE A 9 -9.47 5.38 -10.47
N GLY A 10 -8.74 5.83 -11.50
CA GLY A 10 -9.15 5.73 -12.90
C GLY A 10 -8.07 5.14 -13.79
N HIS A 11 -8.36 5.05 -15.10
CA HIS A 11 -7.45 4.49 -16.10
C HIS A 11 -6.09 5.23 -16.15
N ASP A 12 -6.12 6.56 -16.01
CA ASP A 12 -4.93 7.42 -16.08
C ASP A 12 -3.93 7.16 -14.94
N ASP A 13 -4.36 6.52 -13.85
CA ASP A 13 -3.50 6.20 -12.72
C ASP A 13 -2.52 5.07 -13.01
N ARG A 14 -2.67 4.37 -14.14
CA ARG A 14 -1.76 3.29 -14.54
C ARG A 14 -0.31 3.79 -14.67
N ALA A 15 -0.08 5.02 -15.13
CA ALA A 15 1.26 5.60 -15.17
C ALA A 15 1.85 5.85 -13.77
N LEU A 16 1.00 6.09 -12.76
CA LEU A 16 1.42 6.27 -11.37
C LEU A 16 1.85 4.97 -10.71
N ILE A 17 1.33 3.82 -11.18
CA ILE A 17 1.77 2.49 -10.73
C ILE A 17 3.25 2.31 -11.03
N GLU A 18 3.67 2.58 -12.27
CA GLU A 18 5.08 2.48 -12.67
C GLU A 18 5.96 3.50 -11.94
N GLN A 19 5.43 4.70 -11.70
CA GLN A 19 6.14 5.71 -10.90
C GLN A 19 6.39 5.19 -9.47
N PHE A 20 5.38 4.58 -8.84
CA PHE A 20 5.53 4.01 -7.50
C PHE A 20 6.48 2.82 -7.50
N ARG A 21 6.34 1.89 -8.47
CA ARG A 21 7.19 0.71 -8.60
C ARG A 21 8.68 1.07 -8.69
N ARG A 22 9.03 2.11 -9.44
CA ARG A 22 10.42 2.60 -9.56
C ARG A 22 10.98 3.20 -8.28
N LYS A 23 10.12 3.80 -7.44
CA LYS A 23 10.53 4.44 -6.19
C LYS A 23 9.40 4.31 -5.14
N PRO A 24 9.28 3.16 -4.47
CA PRO A 24 8.20 2.92 -3.49
C PRO A 24 8.37 3.69 -2.19
N VAL A 25 9.61 4.10 -1.89
CA VAL A 25 9.98 4.78 -0.64
C VAL A 25 10.52 6.19 -0.90
N GLY A 26 10.23 7.10 0.03
CA GLY A 26 10.66 8.49 -0.02
C GLY A 26 9.65 9.43 -0.67
N PRO A 27 10.08 10.64 -1.10
CA PRO A 27 9.17 11.65 -1.65
C PRO A 27 8.57 11.22 -2.99
N HIS A 28 7.27 11.48 -3.15
CA HIS A 28 6.50 11.18 -4.37
C HIS A 28 5.98 12.47 -5.03
N SER A 29 5.61 12.35 -6.32
CA SER A 29 4.94 13.44 -7.04
C SER A 29 3.59 13.79 -6.42
N PRO A 30 3.07 15.02 -6.59
CA PRO A 30 1.73 15.37 -6.11
C PRO A 30 0.62 14.47 -6.65
N ALA A 31 0.74 13.99 -7.89
CA ALA A 31 -0.22 13.06 -8.49
C ALA A 31 -0.19 11.70 -7.80
N LEU A 32 0.99 11.11 -7.65
CA LEU A 32 1.15 9.84 -6.93
C LEU A 32 0.73 9.98 -5.46
N GLN A 33 1.03 11.10 -4.81
CA GLN A 33 0.63 11.34 -3.43
C GLN A 33 -0.90 11.35 -3.26
N ARG A 34 -1.67 11.87 -4.23
CA ARG A 34 -3.14 11.80 -4.20
C ARG A 34 -3.66 10.37 -4.25
N LEU A 35 -3.10 9.55 -5.16
CA LEU A 35 -3.41 8.12 -5.24
C LEU A 35 -3.08 7.40 -3.93
N LEU A 36 -1.89 7.61 -3.40
CA LEU A 36 -1.44 7.00 -2.15
C LEU A 36 -2.29 7.44 -0.95
N ASN A 37 -2.72 8.70 -0.90
CA ASN A 37 -3.63 9.18 0.16
C ASN A 37 -4.99 8.47 0.09
N ARG A 38 -5.53 8.26 -1.12
CA ARG A 38 -6.78 7.48 -1.30
C ARG A 38 -6.61 6.03 -0.85
N MET A 39 -5.45 5.43 -1.13
CA MET A 39 -5.13 4.05 -0.71
C MET A 39 -4.91 3.93 0.81
N ARG A 40 -4.24 4.91 1.43
CA ARG A 40 -3.87 4.91 2.87
C ARG A 40 -5.02 5.33 3.78
N GLY A 41 -6.04 5.99 3.24
CA GLY A 41 -7.24 6.46 3.96
C GLY A 41 -8.26 5.38 4.35
N ALA A 42 -7.92 4.10 4.29
CA ALA A 42 -8.78 3.02 4.79
C ALA A 42 -8.89 3.02 6.33
N ASP A 43 -9.82 2.23 6.89
CA ASP A 43 -9.88 1.96 8.32
C ASP A 43 -8.62 1.25 8.80
N VAL A 44 -8.29 1.37 10.10
CA VAL A 44 -7.09 0.74 10.66
C VAL A 44 -7.17 -0.79 10.57
N GLU A 45 -8.34 -1.36 10.84
CA GLU A 45 -8.59 -2.79 10.68
C GLU A 45 -8.57 -3.19 9.19
N GLY A 46 -7.86 -4.27 8.87
CA GLY A 46 -7.64 -4.72 7.50
C GLY A 46 -6.57 -3.95 6.73
N LYS A 47 -5.79 -3.05 7.37
CA LYS A 47 -4.64 -2.42 6.71
C LYS A 47 -3.45 -3.35 6.66
N HIS A 48 -2.83 -3.44 5.48
CA HIS A 48 -1.54 -4.10 5.32
C HIS A 48 -0.38 -3.20 5.78
N VAL A 49 0.56 -3.81 6.52
CA VAL A 49 1.75 -3.21 7.12
C VAL A 49 2.94 -4.16 7.00
N LEU A 50 4.16 -3.65 7.22
CA LEU A 50 5.37 -4.46 7.34
C LEU A 50 5.69 -4.70 8.82
N LEU A 51 5.85 -5.97 9.20
CA LEU A 51 6.42 -6.36 10.49
C LEU A 51 7.91 -6.65 10.30
N SER A 52 8.75 -6.01 11.10
CA SER A 52 10.20 -6.25 11.10
C SER A 52 10.50 -7.58 11.78
N LEU A 53 10.99 -8.56 11.02
CA LEU A 53 11.51 -9.83 11.55
C LEU A 53 12.98 -9.67 11.99
N VAL A 54 13.76 -8.98 11.17
CA VAL A 54 15.13 -8.58 11.47
C VAL A 54 15.30 -7.12 11.06
N PRO A 55 15.61 -6.20 12.00
CA PRO A 55 15.76 -4.79 11.69
C PRO A 55 16.67 -4.55 10.48
N HIS A 56 16.19 -3.74 9.54
CA HIS A 56 16.90 -3.36 8.32
C HIS A 56 17.28 -4.51 7.37
N LYS A 57 16.75 -5.73 7.56
CA LYS A 57 17.11 -6.90 6.75
C LYS A 57 15.93 -7.75 6.28
N ARG A 58 14.94 -8.00 7.14
CA ARG A 58 13.82 -8.90 6.82
C ARG A 58 12.52 -8.40 7.40
N TRP A 59 11.49 -8.43 6.58
CA TRP A 59 10.14 -8.07 6.95
C TRP A 59 9.15 -9.10 6.43
N VAL A 60 7.97 -9.11 7.03
CA VAL A 60 6.82 -9.85 6.52
C VAL A 60 5.62 -8.93 6.40
N VAL A 61 4.83 -9.09 5.34
CA VAL A 61 3.55 -8.39 5.21
C VAL A 61 2.56 -8.96 6.22
N ALA A 62 1.89 -8.08 6.95
CA ALA A 62 0.86 -8.44 7.90
C ALA A 62 -0.37 -7.54 7.76
N GLU A 63 -1.50 -7.99 8.28
CA GLU A 63 -2.75 -7.27 8.33
C GLU A 63 -3.07 -6.85 9.77
N LEU A 64 -3.38 -5.57 9.97
CA LEU A 64 -3.85 -5.04 11.25
C LEU A 64 -5.26 -5.59 11.56
N GLN A 65 -5.42 -6.17 12.75
CA GLN A 65 -6.66 -6.85 13.16
C GLN A 65 -7.60 -5.95 14.00
N GLY A 66 -7.35 -4.63 14.03
CA GLY A 66 -8.07 -3.68 14.87
C GLY A 66 -7.44 -3.48 16.25
N ARG A 67 -8.08 -2.66 17.08
CA ARG A 67 -7.54 -2.22 18.38
C ARG A 67 -7.35 -3.40 19.34
N GLY A 68 -6.21 -3.46 20.01
CA GLY A 68 -5.91 -4.46 21.03
C GLY A 68 -5.54 -5.84 20.50
N LYS A 69 -5.53 -6.04 19.17
CA LYS A 69 -5.16 -7.31 18.55
C LYS A 69 -3.81 -7.18 17.86
N SER A 70 -2.98 -8.22 17.99
CA SER A 70 -1.71 -8.31 17.26
C SER A 70 -1.96 -8.36 15.75
N PRO A 71 -1.10 -7.73 14.92
CA PRO A 71 -1.17 -7.90 13.47
C PRO A 71 -0.97 -9.36 13.07
N LYS A 72 -1.67 -9.80 12.03
CA LYS A 72 -1.60 -11.17 11.51
C LYS A 72 -0.72 -11.21 10.26
N SER A 73 0.37 -11.96 10.29
CA SER A 73 1.19 -12.21 9.10
C SER A 73 0.37 -12.89 8.00
N ILE A 74 0.57 -12.48 6.75
CA ILE A 74 -0.02 -13.13 5.57
C ILE A 74 1.02 -13.92 4.75
N GLY A 75 2.23 -14.11 5.29
CA GLY A 75 3.24 -15.02 4.74
C GLY A 75 4.09 -14.47 3.58
N ILE A 76 3.99 -13.19 3.25
CA ILE A 76 4.81 -12.56 2.20
C ILE A 76 6.06 -11.97 2.86
N GLU A 77 7.19 -12.68 2.77
CA GLU A 77 8.49 -12.19 3.26
C GLU A 77 9.24 -11.38 2.20
N VAL A 78 9.91 -10.31 2.65
CA VAL A 78 10.70 -9.41 1.81
C VAL A 78 11.99 -9.00 2.49
N ASP A 79 13.01 -8.69 1.69
CA ASP A 79 14.36 -8.31 2.12
C ASP A 79 14.62 -6.80 2.11
N SER A 80 13.63 -6.01 1.72
CA SER A 80 13.73 -4.55 1.66
C SER A 80 12.39 -3.87 1.89
N LEU A 81 12.44 -2.64 2.42
CA LEU A 81 11.25 -1.79 2.58
C LEU A 81 10.59 -1.49 1.23
N ALA A 82 11.38 -1.31 0.16
CA ALA A 82 10.85 -1.02 -1.17
C ALA A 82 10.05 -2.21 -1.73
N ALA A 83 10.57 -3.43 -1.60
CA ALA A 83 9.82 -4.63 -1.98
C ALA A 83 8.54 -4.78 -1.14
N GLY A 84 8.63 -4.56 0.17
CA GLY A 84 7.47 -4.63 1.05
C GLY A 84 6.37 -3.61 0.75
N GLU A 85 6.74 -2.35 0.48
CA GLU A 85 5.79 -1.32 0.07
C GLU A 85 5.18 -1.64 -1.31
N TRP A 86 5.92 -2.27 -2.22
CA TRP A 86 5.37 -2.74 -3.50
C TRP A 86 4.32 -3.84 -3.30
N GLU A 87 4.60 -4.85 -2.48
CA GLU A 87 3.61 -5.90 -2.15
C GLU A 87 2.33 -5.31 -1.55
N ILE A 88 2.49 -4.40 -0.58
CA ILE A 88 1.37 -3.70 0.04
C ILE A 88 0.59 -2.86 -0.98
N PHE A 89 1.27 -2.22 -1.93
CA PHE A 89 0.62 -1.48 -3.01
C PHE A 89 -0.22 -2.41 -3.90
N LYS A 90 0.31 -3.57 -4.31
CA LYS A 90 -0.43 -4.58 -5.10
C LYS A 90 -1.72 -5.02 -4.38
N LEU A 91 -1.64 -5.29 -3.08
CA LEU A 91 -2.79 -5.67 -2.25
C LEU A 91 -3.84 -4.55 -2.15
N ARG A 92 -3.38 -3.30 -1.97
CA ARG A 92 -4.28 -2.12 -1.90
C ARG A 92 -4.93 -1.82 -3.24
N TRP A 93 -4.18 -1.96 -4.34
CA TRP A 93 -4.70 -1.82 -5.70
C TRP A 93 -5.83 -2.83 -5.92
N HIS A 94 -5.57 -4.12 -5.72
CA HIS A 94 -6.57 -5.17 -5.87
C HIS A 94 -7.83 -4.94 -5.03
N ARG A 95 -7.67 -4.51 -3.77
CA ARG A 95 -8.82 -4.20 -2.91
C ARG A 95 -9.69 -3.05 -3.44
N LEU A 96 -9.10 -2.06 -4.11
CA LEU A 96 -9.81 -0.85 -4.55
C LEU A 96 -10.35 -0.94 -5.97
N THR A 97 -9.68 -1.69 -6.84
CA THR A 97 -10.01 -1.75 -8.28
C THR A 97 -10.50 -3.12 -8.73
N GLY A 98 -10.21 -4.19 -7.97
CA GLY A 98 -10.43 -5.58 -8.40
C GLY A 98 -9.29 -6.15 -9.25
N ASP A 99 -8.40 -5.31 -9.77
CA ASP A 99 -7.30 -5.75 -10.65
C ASP A 99 -6.10 -6.26 -9.86
N ARG A 100 -5.41 -7.28 -10.38
CA ARG A 100 -4.14 -7.75 -9.82
C ARG A 100 -2.98 -7.20 -10.61
N LEU A 101 -1.98 -6.69 -9.89
CA LEU A 101 -0.71 -6.30 -10.45
C LEU A 101 0.27 -7.45 -10.30
N THR A 102 1.06 -7.69 -11.34
CA THR A 102 2.18 -8.63 -11.33
C THR A 102 3.49 -7.85 -11.38
N ASP A 103 4.59 -8.56 -11.15
CA ASP A 103 5.92 -8.03 -11.43
C ASP A 103 6.18 -8.01 -12.95
#